data_AF-A0A0A1ZZ89-F1
#
_entry.id   AF-A0A0A1ZZ89-F1
#
_cell.length_a   1.000
_cell.length_b   1.000
_cell.length_c   1.000
_cell.angle_alpha   90.00
_cell.angle_beta   90.00
_cell.angle_gamma   90.00
#
_symmetry.space_group_name_H-M   'P 1'
#
loop_
_entity.id
_entity.type
_entity.pdbx_description
1 polymer ?
#
loop_
_entity_poly.entity_id
_entity_poly.type
_entity_poly.pdbx_seq_one_letter_code
_entity_poly.pdbx_strand_id
1 'polypeptide(L)'
;MGSKREKYPEKCPWDLGPNQHLAKAPNWTLRLGEANVCFSKNKLDNNYFHVISNENEEQILAFRARLLYQKLLDKGFRLVE
;
A
#
# COMPACT_ATOMS: atom_id res chain seq x y z
N MET A 1 10.98 28.97 0.48
CA MET A 1 11.32 27.53 0.40
C MET A 1 10.23 26.76 1.12
N GLY A 2 9.22 26.27 0.40
CA GLY A 2 8.13 25.51 1.01
C GLY A 2 8.60 24.08 1.24
N SER A 3 8.97 23.75 2.48
CA SER A 3 9.23 22.38 2.91
C SER A 3 7.98 21.56 2.61
N LYS A 4 7.97 20.85 1.48
CA LYS A 4 6.96 19.82 1.18
C LYS A 4 7.12 18.76 2.25
N ARG A 5 6.38 18.90 3.35
CA ARG A 5 6.19 17.84 4.34
C ARG A 5 5.83 16.60 3.52
N GLU A 6 6.69 15.58 3.55
CA GLU A 6 6.37 14.29 2.98
C GLU A 6 5.04 13.86 3.59
N LYS A 7 3.95 14.00 2.81
CA LYS A 7 2.62 13.63 3.25
C LYS A 7 2.64 12.11 3.38
N TYR A 8 2.78 11.63 4.60
CA TYR A 8 2.49 10.25 4.92
C TYR A 8 1.02 10.00 4.59
N PRO A 9 0.67 8.82 4.05
CA PRO A 9 -0.73 8.42 3.97
C PRO A 9 -1.28 8.41 5.39
N GLU A 10 -2.25 9.29 5.67
CA GLU A 10 -2.88 9.37 6.99
C GLU A 10 -3.60 8.06 7.35
N LYS A 11 -3.95 7.23 6.36
CA LYS A 11 -4.61 5.93 6.53
C LYS A 11 -4.15 4.94 5.47
N CYS A 12 -3.29 3.99 5.84
CA CYS A 12 -3.02 2.80 5.02
C CYS A 12 -4.10 1.74 5.29
N PRO A 13 -4.55 0.97 4.29
CA PRO A 13 -5.64 0.02 4.47
C PRO A 13 -5.26 -1.14 5.41
N TRP A 14 -3.97 -1.38 5.60
CA TRP A 14 -3.40 -2.34 6.55
C TRP A 14 -3.07 -1.78 7.94
N ASP A 15 -3.35 -0.49 8.17
CA ASP A 15 -3.18 0.15 9.47
C ASP A 15 -4.36 -0.22 10.38
N LEU A 16 -4.07 -0.59 11.63
CA LEU A 16 -5.08 -1.03 12.60
C LEU A 16 -5.79 0.19 13.21
N GLY A 17 -6.67 0.82 12.42
CA GLY A 17 -7.50 1.93 12.86
C GLY A 17 -8.93 1.50 13.25
N PRO A 18 -9.62 2.27 14.11
CA PRO A 18 -11.06 2.09 14.31
C PRO A 18 -11.78 2.36 12.98
N ASN A 19 -12.61 1.39 12.53
CA ASN A 19 -13.29 1.33 11.22
C ASN A 19 -12.44 0.86 10.02
N GLN A 20 -11.24 0.30 10.23
CA GLN A 20 -10.44 -0.28 9.15
C GLN A 20 -10.81 -1.75 8.91
N HIS A 21 -11.92 -1.99 8.22
CA HIS A 21 -12.36 -3.37 7.86
C HIS A 21 -11.36 -4.08 6.96
N LEU A 22 -10.64 -3.31 6.13
CA LEU A 22 -9.61 -3.79 5.24
C LEU A 22 -8.33 -4.20 5.96
N ALA A 23 -8.10 -3.82 7.21
CA ALA A 23 -6.86 -4.19 7.92
C ALA A 23 -6.73 -5.71 8.14
N LYS A 24 -7.86 -6.43 8.06
CA LYS A 24 -7.95 -7.89 8.11
C LYS A 24 -7.87 -8.55 6.73
N ALA A 25 -7.84 -7.79 5.64
CA ALA A 25 -7.71 -8.34 4.30
C ALA A 25 -6.33 -9.01 4.15
N PRO A 26 -6.25 -10.17 3.47
CA PRO A 26 -4.97 -10.82 3.21
C PRO A 26 -4.11 -10.02 2.21
N ASN A 27 -4.76 -9.23 1.35
CA ASN A 27 -4.15 -8.43 0.30
C ASN A 27 -4.95 -7.15 0.02
N TRP A 28 -4.29 -6.16 -0.56
CA TRP A 28 -4.83 -4.85 -0.92
C TRP A 28 -4.39 -4.50 -2.33
N THR A 29 -5.33 -4.52 -3.28
CA THR A 29 -5.01 -4.25 -4.69
C THR A 29 -5.37 -2.83 -5.06
N LEU A 30 -4.39 -2.07 -5.54
CA LEU A 30 -4.60 -0.77 -6.16
C LEU A 30 -4.66 -0.92 -7.67
N ARG A 31 -5.64 -0.28 -8.30
CA ARG A 31 -5.83 -0.29 -9.74
C ARG A 31 -5.86 1.11 -10.32
N LEU A 32 -5.23 1.27 -11.48
CA LEU A 32 -5.34 2.45 -12.33
C LEU A 32 -5.42 1.99 -13.80
N GLY A 33 -6.62 1.98 -14.37
CA GLY A 33 -6.85 1.45 -15.72
C GLY A 33 -6.48 -0.03 -15.80
N GLU A 34 -5.43 -0.35 -16.56
CA GLU A 34 -4.88 -1.70 -16.75
C GLU A 34 -3.79 -2.06 -15.73
N ALA A 35 -3.24 -1.09 -15.00
CA ALA A 35 -2.20 -1.34 -14.01
C ALA A 35 -2.80 -1.80 -12.69
N ASN A 36 -2.32 -2.94 -12.17
CA ASN A 36 -2.69 -3.46 -10.85
C ASN A 36 -1.45 -3.61 -9.98
N VAL A 37 -1.53 -3.10 -8.76
CA VAL A 37 -0.49 -3.23 -7.73
C VAL A 37 -1.12 -3.77 -6.46
N CYS A 38 -0.82 -5.03 -6.15
CA CYS A 38 -1.29 -5.73 -4.97
C CYS A 38 -0.26 -5.66 -3.85
N PHE A 39 -0.70 -5.34 -2.64
CA PHE A 39 0.09 -5.34 -1.43
C PHE A 39 -0.39 -6.48 -0.54
N SER A 40 0.51 -7.29 -0.03
CA SER A 40 0.20 -8.38 0.89
C SER A 40 1.17 -8.33 2.07
N LYS A 41 0.67 -8.46 3.30
CA LYS A 41 1.55 -8.57 4.47
C LYS A 41 2.30 -9.90 4.42
N ASN A 42 3.60 -9.89 4.72
CA ASN A 42 4.33 -11.13 4.90
C ASN A 42 3.83 -11.81 6.20
N LYS A 43 3.47 -13.10 6.10
CA LYS A 43 2.94 -13.88 7.24
C LYS A 43 4.00 -14.24 8.28
N LEU A 44 5.27 -14.29 7.87
CA LEU A 44 6.41 -14.63 8.72
C LEU A 44 7.00 -13.39 9.38
N ASP A 45 7.08 -12.28 8.63
CA ASP A 45 7.67 -11.03 9.12
C ASP A 45 6.76 -9.81 8.87
N ASN A 46 6.14 -9.31 9.94
CA ASN A 46 5.22 -8.18 9.88
C ASN A 46 5.89 -6.86 9.46
N ASN A 47 7.22 -6.80 9.42
CA ASN A 47 7.95 -5.64 8.92
C ASN A 47 8.09 -5.63 7.40
N TYR A 48 7.69 -6.70 6.70
CA TYR A 48 7.77 -6.81 5.25
C TYR A 48 6.40 -6.95 4.60
N PHE A 49 6.32 -6.41 3.39
CA PHE A 49 5.17 -6.48 2.50
C PHE A 49 5.63 -7.05 1.17
N HIS A 50 4.84 -7.95 0.62
CA HIS A 50 4.96 -8.39 -0.77
C HIS A 50 4.14 -7.43 -1.63
N VAL A 51 4.78 -6.84 -2.62
CA VAL A 51 4.15 -5.98 -3.60
C VAL A 51 4.22 -6.66 -4.94
N ILE A 52 3.05 -6.98 -5.50
CA ILE A 52 2.91 -7.62 -6.80
C ILE A 52 2.38 -6.58 -7.77
N SER A 53 3.15 -6.25 -8.80
CA SER A 53 2.79 -5.25 -9.81
C SER A 53 2.86 -5.87 -11.21
N ASN A 54 1.68 -6.04 -11.83
CA ASN A 54 1.46 -6.82 -13.07
C ASN A 54 2.04 -8.24 -13.03
N GLU A 55 3.36 -8.39 -13.13
CA GLU A 55 4.10 -9.66 -13.20
C GLU A 55 5.34 -9.68 -12.29
N ASN A 56 5.65 -8.59 -11.59
CA ASN A 56 6.78 -8.51 -10.67
C ASN A 56 6.29 -8.60 -9.22
N GLU A 57 6.79 -9.57 -8.47
CA GLU A 57 6.68 -9.61 -7.01
C GLU A 57 7.98 -9.09 -6.39
N GLU A 58 7.88 -8.06 -5.54
CA GLU A 58 8.99 -7.55 -4.76
C GLU A 58 8.62 -7.54 -3.26
N GLN A 59 9.54 -8.00 -2.43
CA GLN A 59 9.40 -7.87 -0.98
C GLN A 59 10.07 -6.57 -0.51
N ILE A 60 9.28 -5.68 0.09
CA ILE A 60 9.75 -4.40 0.61
C ILE A 60 9.39 -4.24 2.08
N LEU A 61 10.12 -3.37 2.78
CA LEU A 61 9.81 -3.01 4.16
C LEU A 61 8.45 -2.30 4.25
N ALA A 62 7.75 -2.47 5.37
CA ALA A 62 6.45 -1.86 5.66
C ALA A 62 6.46 -0.34 5.49
N PHE A 63 7.55 0.32 5.91
CA PHE A 63 7.74 1.76 5.66
C PHE A 63 7.79 2.09 4.17
N ARG A 64 8.52 1.32 3.35
CA ARG A 64 8.57 1.51 1.90
C ARG A 64 7.21 1.24 1.25
N ALA A 65 6.48 0.23 1.72
CA ALA A 65 5.13 -0.07 1.25
C ALA A 65 4.17 1.10 1.50
N ARG A 66 4.24 1.76 2.67
CA ARG A 66 3.46 2.97 2.96
C ARG A 66 3.78 4.11 1.99
N LEU A 67 5.07 4.36 1.73
CA LEU A 67 5.48 5.39 0.77
C LEU A 67 5.00 5.06 -0.65
N LEU A 68 5.12 3.79 -1.07
CA LEU A 68 4.67 3.35 -2.39
C LEU A 68 3.16 3.49 -2.54
N TYR A 69 2.40 3.06 -1.54
CA TYR A 69 0.95 3.20 -1.50
C TYR A 69 0.51 4.65 -1.69
N GLN A 70 1.10 5.58 -0.94
CA GLN A 70 0.79 7.00 -1.10
C GLN A 70 1.17 7.53 -2.49
N LYS A 71 2.31 7.12 -3.04
CA LYS A 71 2.69 7.49 -4.42
C LYS A 71 1.70 6.96 -5.45
N LEU A 72 1.15 5.77 -5.25
CA LEU A 72 0.13 5.20 -6.13
C LEU A 72 -1.18 5.99 -6.00
N LEU A 73 -1.63 6.30 -4.79
CA LEU A 73 -2.81 7.15 -4.58
C LEU A 73 -2.65 8.52 -5.23
N ASP A 74 -1.48 9.15 -5.10
CA ASP A 74 -1.17 10.46 -5.70
C ASP A 74 -1.17 10.40 -7.24
N LYS A 75 -0.75 9.26 -7.81
CA LYS A 75 -0.87 8.96 -9.25
C LYS A 75 -2.31 8.69 -9.71
N GLY A 76 -3.27 8.59 -8.78
CA GLY A 76 -4.68 8.33 -9.07
C GLY A 76 -5.11 6.87 -8.98
N PHE A 77 -4.23 5.96 -8.53
CA PHE A 77 -4.63 4.59 -8.25
C PHE A 77 -5.70 4.56 -7.17
N ARG A 78 -6.65 3.64 -7.31
CA ARG A 78 -7.72 3.44 -6.33
C ARG A 78 -7.61 2.05 -5.75
N LEU A 79 -7.82 1.95 -4.44
CA LEU A 79 -7.94 0.67 -3.79
C LEU A 79 -9.21 -0.03 -4.30
N VAL A 80 -9.04 -1.25 -4.79
CA VAL A 80 -10.12 -2.16 -5.17
C VAL A 80 -10.37 -3.05 -3.96
N GLU A 81 -11.56 -2.91 -3.38
CA GLU A 81 -12.06 -3.75 -2.28
C GLU A 81 -12.67 -5.06 -2.81
#